data_AF-A0AAW4S1I8-F1
#
_entry.id   AF-A0AAW4S1I8-F1
#
_cell.length_a   1.000
_cell.length_b   1.000
_cell.length_c   1.000
_cell.angle_alpha   90.00
_cell.angle_beta   90.00
_cell.angle_gamma   90.00
#
_symmetry.space_group_name_H-M   'P 1'
#
loop_
_entity.id
_entity.type
_entity.pdbx_description
1 polymer ?
#
loop_
_entity_poly.entity_id
_entity_poly.type
_entity_poly.pdbx_seq_one_letter_code
_entity_poly.pdbx_strand_id
1 'polypeptide(L)'
;MLGIHEIGLFILSGVLLNITPGPDSVYVIGRSMQMGWRGGAAAALGISCGCFVHVAGAAIGLSALLMASSTAFSILKLVGAAYLVVTGLQMLWSRPTLASDLDEPVRSSLQRVFLQGVFTNALNPKVALFFLAFLPQFVAADAPHKPLAFLTLGLIFIFTGTLWCLVLAAFAARAAYRLRQSEGAIAWVNRALGGLFIYLGIRVAMLETR
;
A
#
# COMPACT_ATOMS: atom_id res chain seq x y z
N MET A 1 -15.88 -7.78 -25.57
CA MET A 1 -15.20 -6.78 -24.73
C MET A 1 -15.01 -7.36 -23.33
N LEU A 2 -13.96 -6.97 -22.57
CA LEU A 2 -13.61 -7.57 -21.27
C LEU A 2 -14.63 -7.33 -20.14
N GLY A 3 -15.72 -6.62 -20.39
CA GLY A 3 -16.73 -6.27 -19.37
C GLY A 3 -16.27 -5.21 -18.36
N ILE A 4 -15.13 -4.56 -18.63
CA ILE A 4 -14.61 -3.47 -17.79
C ILE A 4 -15.44 -2.21 -18.02
N HIS A 5 -15.88 -1.57 -16.94
CA HIS A 5 -16.59 -0.29 -16.96
C HIS A 5 -15.95 0.69 -15.98
N GLU A 6 -16.26 1.99 -16.12
CA GLU A 6 -15.81 3.04 -15.20
C GLU A 6 -14.28 3.10 -14.96
N ILE A 7 -13.50 2.88 -16.03
CA ILE A 7 -12.03 2.80 -15.94
C ILE A 7 -11.37 4.07 -15.36
N GLY A 8 -11.95 5.24 -15.62
CA GLY A 8 -11.46 6.51 -15.05
C GLY A 8 -11.62 6.56 -13.53
N LEU A 9 -12.76 6.10 -13.02
CA LEU A 9 -13.02 5.99 -11.58
C LEU A 9 -12.11 4.94 -10.95
N PHE A 10 -11.88 3.81 -11.62
CA PHE A 10 -10.93 2.79 -11.15
C PHE A 10 -9.53 3.36 -10.96
N ILE A 11 -9.01 4.06 -11.97
CA ILE A 11 -7.68 4.69 -11.93
C ILE A 11 -7.62 5.72 -10.81
N LEU A 12 -8.61 6.60 -10.71
CA LEU A 12 -8.67 7.63 -9.67
C LEU A 12 -8.64 7.01 -8.27
N SER A 13 -9.49 6.01 -8.02
CA SER A 13 -9.54 5.32 -6.73
C SER A 13 -8.26 4.55 -6.41
N GLY A 14 -7.65 3.90 -7.41
CA GLY A 14 -6.35 3.25 -7.25
C GLY A 14 -5.24 4.23 -6.90
N VAL A 15 -5.20 5.39 -7.56
CA VAL A 15 -4.26 6.48 -7.24
C VAL A 15 -4.50 7.02 -5.83
N LEU A 16 -5.75 7.30 -5.45
CA LEU A 16 -6.09 7.76 -4.11
C LEU A 16 -5.65 6.76 -3.04
N LEU A 17 -5.89 5.47 -3.25
CA LEU A 17 -5.43 4.41 -2.36
C LEU A 17 -3.90 4.35 -2.27
N ASN A 18 -3.18 4.57 -3.38
CA ASN A 18 -1.72 4.57 -3.37
C ASN A 18 -1.16 5.80 -2.63
N ILE A 19 -1.82 6.95 -2.74
CA ILE A 19 -1.49 8.18 -2.01
C ILE A 19 -1.74 8.01 -0.50
N THR A 20 -2.74 7.23 -0.11
CA THR A 20 -3.01 6.88 1.29
C THR A 20 -1.75 6.32 1.97
N PRO A 21 -1.25 6.99 3.03
CA PRO A 21 -0.13 6.47 3.81
C PRO A 21 -0.44 5.08 4.33
N GLY A 22 0.51 4.15 4.12
CA GLY A 22 0.42 2.78 4.59
C GLY A 22 1.80 2.13 4.63
N PRO A 23 1.88 0.82 4.91
CA PRO A 23 3.15 0.10 5.02
C PRO A 23 4.08 0.33 3.83
N ASP A 24 3.52 0.30 2.61
CA ASP A 24 4.25 0.52 1.35
C ASP A 24 4.90 1.91 1.29
N SER A 25 4.12 2.98 1.50
CA SER A 25 4.61 4.36 1.45
C SER A 25 5.68 4.61 2.53
N VAL A 26 5.43 4.09 3.73
CA VAL A 26 6.33 4.20 4.87
C VAL A 26 7.65 3.49 4.60
N TYR A 27 7.59 2.29 4.02
CA TYR A 27 8.76 1.52 3.64
C TYR A 27 9.60 2.23 2.55
N VAL A 28 8.94 2.74 1.50
CA VAL A 28 9.59 3.51 0.42
C VAL A 28 10.26 4.76 0.97
N ILE A 29 9.58 5.53 1.81
CA ILE A 29 10.13 6.74 2.43
C ILE A 29 11.37 6.38 3.27
N GLY A 30 11.26 5.39 4.16
CA GLY A 30 12.37 4.98 5.03
C GLY A 30 13.62 4.59 4.25
N ARG A 31 13.48 3.75 3.21
CA ARG A 31 14.61 3.33 2.37
C ARG A 31 15.14 4.46 1.48
N SER A 32 14.30 5.40 1.08
CA SER A 32 14.72 6.61 0.36
C SER A 32 15.54 7.55 1.24
N MET A 33 15.17 7.69 2.51
CA MET A 33 15.89 8.53 3.47
C MET A 33 17.23 7.91 3.90
N GLN A 34 17.30 6.59 4.01
CA GLN A 34 18.52 5.86 4.39
C GLN A 34 19.52 5.71 3.25
N MET A 35 19.05 5.25 2.07
CA MET A 35 19.87 4.78 0.96
C MET A 35 19.71 5.62 -0.31
N GLY A 36 19.01 6.77 -0.22
CA GLY A 36 18.73 7.65 -1.34
C GLY A 36 17.79 7.02 -2.37
N TRP A 37 17.78 7.60 -3.58
CA TRP A 37 16.93 7.18 -4.69
C TRP A 37 16.97 5.66 -4.95
N ARG A 38 18.16 5.06 -4.90
CA ARG A 38 18.34 3.63 -5.26
C ARG A 38 17.64 2.70 -4.27
N GLY A 39 17.68 3.01 -2.98
CA GLY A 39 16.95 2.21 -1.97
C GLY A 39 15.44 2.40 -2.07
N GLY A 40 14.98 3.64 -2.28
CA GLY A 40 13.57 3.94 -2.52
C GLY A 40 13.01 3.24 -3.76
N ALA A 41 13.74 3.28 -4.87
CA ALA A 41 13.36 2.62 -6.11
C ALA A 41 13.34 1.08 -5.96
N ALA A 42 14.33 0.49 -5.28
CA ALA A 42 14.33 -0.95 -5.00
C ALA A 42 13.12 -1.37 -4.16
N ALA A 43 12.76 -0.57 -3.14
CA ALA A 43 11.56 -0.80 -2.34
C ALA A 43 10.28 -0.71 -3.18
N ALA A 44 10.15 0.34 -4.02
CA ALA A 44 9.00 0.55 -4.89
C ALA A 44 8.81 -0.62 -5.89
N LEU A 45 9.90 -1.10 -6.50
CA LEU A 45 9.86 -2.25 -7.41
C LEU A 45 9.52 -3.54 -6.66
N GLY A 46 10.04 -3.73 -5.45
CA GLY A 46 9.68 -4.85 -4.58
C GLY A 46 8.18 -4.87 -4.29
N ILE A 47 7.63 -3.74 -3.85
CA ILE A 47 6.19 -3.55 -3.60
C ILE A 47 5.37 -3.87 -4.86
N SER A 48 5.82 -3.41 -6.02
CA SER A 48 5.17 -3.67 -7.31
C SER A 48 5.14 -5.17 -7.62
N CYS A 49 6.23 -5.89 -7.36
CA CYS A 49 6.30 -7.34 -7.50
C CYS A 49 5.41 -8.08 -6.48
N GLY A 50 5.36 -7.61 -5.22
CA GLY A 50 4.43 -8.15 -4.21
C GLY A 50 2.97 -8.00 -4.63
N CYS A 51 2.63 -6.94 -5.35
CA CYS A 51 1.26 -6.66 -5.78
C CYS A 51 0.73 -7.69 -6.79
N PHE A 52 1.60 -8.34 -7.56
CA PHE A 52 1.20 -9.44 -8.43
C PHE A 52 0.57 -10.61 -7.67
N VAL A 53 0.88 -10.82 -6.38
CA VAL A 53 0.22 -11.83 -5.54
C VAL A 53 -1.28 -11.51 -5.41
N HIS A 54 -1.62 -10.25 -5.17
CA HIS A 54 -3.02 -9.80 -5.09
C HIS A 54 -3.72 -9.89 -6.44
N VAL A 55 -3.04 -9.50 -7.52
CA VAL A 55 -3.58 -9.63 -8.90
C VAL A 55 -3.86 -11.08 -9.26
N ALA A 56 -2.92 -12.00 -8.97
CA ALA A 56 -3.11 -13.42 -9.19
C ALA A 56 -4.26 -13.98 -8.32
N GLY A 57 -4.31 -13.58 -7.05
CA GLY A 57 -5.40 -13.95 -6.13
C GLY A 57 -6.77 -13.48 -6.63
N ALA A 58 -6.86 -12.27 -7.18
CA ALA A 58 -8.09 -11.76 -7.79
C ALA A 58 -8.42 -12.48 -9.11
N ALA A 59 -7.45 -12.63 -10.01
CA ALA A 59 -7.67 -13.27 -11.30
C ALA A 59 -8.12 -14.75 -11.15
N ILE A 60 -7.54 -15.49 -10.20
CA ILE A 60 -7.82 -16.92 -9.98
C ILE A 60 -8.92 -17.10 -8.94
N GLY A 61 -8.70 -16.61 -7.71
CA GLY A 61 -9.53 -16.90 -6.55
C GLY A 61 -10.86 -16.14 -6.54
N LEU A 62 -10.86 -14.86 -6.88
CA LEU A 62 -12.09 -14.07 -6.94
C LEU A 62 -12.97 -14.49 -8.12
N SER A 63 -12.37 -14.84 -9.27
CA SER A 63 -13.11 -15.42 -10.40
C SER A 63 -13.81 -16.74 -10.02
N ALA A 64 -13.13 -17.62 -9.29
CA ALA A 64 -13.72 -18.87 -8.81
C ALA A 64 -14.85 -18.62 -7.79
N LEU A 65 -14.67 -17.68 -6.87
CA LEU A 65 -15.68 -17.30 -5.89
C LEU A 65 -16.94 -16.71 -6.55
N LEU A 66 -16.76 -15.86 -7.56
CA LEU A 66 -17.83 -15.25 -8.34
C LEU A 66 -18.64 -16.28 -9.14
N MET A 67 -17.98 -17.33 -9.64
CA MET A 67 -18.67 -18.45 -10.29
C MET A 67 -19.44 -19.34 -9.31
N ALA A 68 -19.00 -19.41 -8.05
CA ALA A 68 -19.55 -20.31 -7.05
C ALA A 68 -20.74 -19.74 -6.25
N SER A 69 -20.73 -18.43 -5.89
CA SER A 69 -21.79 -17.86 -5.03
C SER A 69 -21.97 -16.35 -5.16
N SER A 70 -23.18 -15.92 -5.56
CA SER A 70 -23.61 -14.52 -5.58
C SER A 70 -23.75 -13.91 -4.17
N THR A 71 -24.10 -14.72 -3.17
CA THR A 71 -24.20 -14.30 -1.77
C THR A 71 -22.82 -14.00 -1.19
N ALA A 72 -21.83 -14.86 -1.42
CA ALA A 72 -20.46 -14.64 -0.96
C ALA A 72 -19.87 -13.36 -1.56
N PHE A 73 -20.16 -13.09 -2.83
CA PHE A 73 -19.78 -11.84 -3.50
C PHE A 73 -20.42 -10.61 -2.86
N SER A 74 -21.71 -10.67 -2.54
CA SER A 74 -22.44 -9.56 -1.92
C SER A 74 -21.89 -9.22 -0.52
N ILE A 75 -21.54 -10.25 0.26
CA ILE A 75 -20.87 -10.08 1.56
C ILE A 75 -19.50 -9.43 1.38
N LEU A 76 -18.69 -9.91 0.43
CA LEU A 76 -17.35 -9.36 0.17
C LEU A 76 -17.42 -7.87 -0.25
N LYS A 77 -18.41 -7.52 -1.08
CA LYS A 77 -18.71 -6.14 -1.46
C LYS A 77 -18.98 -5.25 -0.25
N LEU A 78 -19.86 -5.69 0.66
CA LEU A 78 -20.18 -4.93 1.87
C LEU A 78 -18.96 -4.80 2.80
N VAL A 79 -18.20 -5.87 2.98
CA VAL A 79 -17.01 -5.88 3.84
C VAL A 79 -15.98 -4.88 3.36
N GLY A 80 -15.62 -4.86 2.07
CA GLY A 80 -14.62 -3.89 1.65
C GLY A 80 -15.15 -2.49 1.36
N ALA A 81 -16.45 -2.29 1.13
CA ALA A 81 -17.04 -0.95 1.20
C ALA A 81 -16.88 -0.37 2.61
N ALA A 82 -17.23 -1.14 3.65
CA ALA A 82 -17.02 -0.74 5.04
C ALA A 82 -15.53 -0.51 5.35
N TYR A 83 -14.64 -1.37 4.85
CA TYR A 83 -13.20 -1.20 5.04
C TYR A 83 -12.65 0.06 4.37
N LEU A 84 -13.07 0.40 3.14
CA LEU A 84 -12.65 1.65 2.49
C LEU A 84 -13.14 2.87 3.25
N VAL A 85 -14.35 2.82 3.81
CA VAL A 85 -14.87 3.88 4.69
C VAL A 85 -14.01 3.97 5.95
N VAL A 86 -13.76 2.86 6.64
CA VAL A 86 -12.91 2.82 7.84
C VAL A 86 -11.49 3.30 7.53
N THR A 87 -10.91 2.90 6.40
CA THR A 87 -9.57 3.33 5.96
C THR A 87 -9.56 4.81 5.64
N GLY A 88 -10.57 5.33 4.94
CA GLY A 88 -10.70 6.76 4.66
C GLY A 88 -10.87 7.59 5.94
N LEU A 89 -11.68 7.11 6.89
CA LEU A 89 -11.85 7.73 8.21
C LEU A 89 -10.56 7.65 9.03
N GLN A 90 -9.88 6.51 9.03
CA GLN A 90 -8.58 6.35 9.64
C GLN A 90 -7.59 7.33 9.03
N MET A 91 -7.54 7.55 7.72
CA MET A 91 -6.66 8.54 7.11
C MET A 91 -6.97 9.98 7.53
N LEU A 92 -8.26 10.33 7.61
CA LEU A 92 -8.68 11.66 8.07
C LEU A 92 -8.33 11.92 9.54
N TRP A 93 -8.20 10.85 10.33
CA TRP A 93 -7.87 10.91 11.76
C TRP A 93 -6.45 10.44 12.10
N SER A 94 -5.70 9.92 11.13
CA SER A 94 -4.35 9.37 11.33
C SER A 94 -3.33 10.49 11.34
N ARG A 95 -2.51 10.51 12.38
CA ARG A 95 -1.25 11.26 12.38
C ARG A 95 -0.17 10.42 11.66
N PRO A 96 0.80 11.06 10.97
CA PRO A 96 1.75 10.36 10.12
C PRO A 96 2.54 9.30 10.91
N THR A 97 2.41 8.04 10.52
CA THR A 97 3.20 6.92 11.04
C THR A 97 4.54 6.91 10.31
N LEU A 98 5.59 7.45 10.93
CA LEU A 98 6.96 7.28 10.46
C LEU A 98 7.51 5.96 11.01
N ALA A 99 7.85 5.03 10.12
CA ALA A 99 8.28 3.66 10.42
C ALA A 99 9.36 3.59 11.50
N SER A 100 9.13 2.65 12.42
CA SER A 100 9.93 2.29 13.58
C SER A 100 11.05 1.27 13.29
N ASP A 101 11.68 1.28 12.11
CA ASP A 101 12.78 0.32 11.77
C ASP A 101 14.04 1.02 11.22
N LEU A 102 14.25 2.30 11.56
CA LEU A 102 15.40 3.04 11.04
C LEU A 102 16.72 2.80 11.82
N ASP A 103 16.70 2.02 12.90
CA ASP A 103 17.82 1.93 13.86
C ASP A 103 18.87 0.86 13.57
N GLU A 104 18.72 0.02 12.53
CA GLU A 104 19.83 -0.84 12.11
C GLU A 104 20.54 -0.32 10.86
N PRO A 105 21.84 0.04 10.94
CA PRO A 105 22.68 0.27 9.78
C PRO A 105 23.08 -1.08 9.18
N VAL A 106 22.12 -1.91 8.76
CA VAL A 106 22.46 -3.04 7.90
C VAL A 106 22.83 -2.43 6.56
N ARG A 107 24.06 -2.71 6.12
CA ARG A 107 24.47 -2.68 4.70
C ARG A 107 23.54 -3.60 3.90
N SER A 108 22.28 -3.21 3.78
CA SER A 108 21.23 -3.98 3.17
C SER A 108 21.43 -3.81 1.67
N SER A 109 21.75 -4.91 1.00
CA SER A 109 21.83 -4.89 -0.45
C SER A 109 20.48 -4.47 -1.02
N LEU A 110 20.48 -3.82 -2.19
CA LEU A 110 19.24 -3.45 -2.88
C LEU A 110 18.32 -4.66 -3.09
N GLN A 111 18.90 -5.86 -3.19
CA GLN A 111 18.17 -7.12 -3.24
C GLN A 111 17.35 -7.39 -1.96
N ARG A 112 17.91 -7.18 -0.76
CA ARG A 112 17.15 -7.32 0.49
C ARG A 112 16.03 -6.29 0.59
N VAL A 113 16.29 -5.07 0.16
CA VAL A 113 15.29 -4.00 0.14
C VAL A 113 14.14 -4.35 -0.81
N PHE A 114 14.47 -4.87 -2.00
CA PHE A 114 13.49 -5.35 -2.95
C PHE A 114 12.65 -6.51 -2.37
N LEU A 115 13.30 -7.56 -1.83
CA LEU A 115 12.60 -8.71 -1.27
C LEU A 115 11.70 -8.33 -0.10
N GLN A 116 12.17 -7.47 0.79
CA GLN A 116 11.34 -6.95 1.88
C GLN A 116 10.15 -6.16 1.33
N GLY A 117 10.34 -5.34 0.29
CA GLY A 117 9.23 -4.65 -0.41
C GLY A 117 8.18 -5.63 -0.96
N VAL A 118 8.61 -6.76 -1.52
CA VAL A 118 7.70 -7.84 -1.99
C VAL A 118 6.83 -8.32 -0.84
N PHE A 119 7.43 -8.68 0.30
CA PHE A 119 6.69 -9.16 1.47
C PHE A 119 5.83 -8.08 2.10
N THR A 120 6.32 -6.84 2.19
CA THR A 120 5.55 -5.70 2.72
C THR A 120 4.25 -5.53 1.96
N ASN A 121 4.27 -5.59 0.63
CA ASN A 121 3.05 -5.46 -0.16
C ASN A 121 2.21 -6.75 -0.20
N ALA A 122 2.83 -7.92 -0.38
CA ALA A 122 2.11 -9.20 -0.44
C ALA A 122 1.29 -9.45 0.85
N LEU A 123 1.79 -9.00 1.99
CA LEU A 123 1.12 -9.10 3.29
C LEU A 123 0.30 -7.85 3.65
N ASN A 124 0.15 -6.89 2.73
CA ASN A 124 -0.54 -5.63 2.99
C ASN A 124 -2.06 -5.82 2.94
N PRO A 125 -2.77 -5.77 4.08
CA PRO A 125 -4.22 -5.96 4.11
C PRO A 125 -4.96 -4.83 3.37
N LYS A 126 -4.39 -3.63 3.28
CA LYS A 126 -4.98 -2.50 2.54
C LYS A 126 -5.14 -2.86 1.06
N VAL A 127 -4.09 -3.42 0.47
CA VAL A 127 -4.06 -3.78 -0.96
C VAL A 127 -4.93 -5.01 -1.20
N ALA A 128 -4.79 -6.05 -0.38
CA ALA A 128 -5.61 -7.26 -0.47
C ALA A 128 -7.11 -6.93 -0.45
N LEU A 129 -7.55 -6.09 0.49
CA LEU A 129 -8.96 -5.73 0.64
C LEU A 129 -9.48 -4.83 -0.48
N PHE A 130 -8.63 -3.94 -1.02
CA PHE A 130 -8.98 -3.19 -2.23
C PHE A 130 -9.24 -4.14 -3.41
N PHE A 131 -8.37 -5.11 -3.65
CA PHE A 131 -8.55 -6.09 -4.72
C PHE A 131 -9.79 -6.96 -4.51
N LEU A 132 -10.07 -7.39 -3.28
CA LEU A 132 -11.21 -8.25 -2.98
C LEU A 132 -12.56 -7.55 -3.15
N ALA A 133 -12.68 -6.30 -2.72
CA ALA A 133 -13.99 -5.65 -2.66
C ALA A 133 -14.22 -4.59 -3.74
N PHE A 134 -13.15 -3.94 -4.18
CA PHE A 134 -13.25 -2.82 -5.11
C PHE A 134 -13.08 -3.27 -6.56
N LEU A 135 -12.07 -4.10 -6.85
CA LEU A 135 -11.80 -4.61 -8.21
C LEU A 135 -13.04 -5.23 -8.91
N PRO A 136 -13.85 -6.10 -8.27
CA PRO A 136 -15.01 -6.67 -8.95
C PRO A 136 -16.16 -5.69 -9.20
N GLN A 137 -16.13 -4.49 -8.62
CA GLN A 137 -17.13 -3.45 -8.96
C GLN A 137 -16.93 -2.88 -10.37
N PHE A 138 -15.79 -3.13 -11.01
CA PHE A 138 -15.46 -2.59 -12.34
C PHE A 138 -15.56 -3.64 -13.45
N VAL A 139 -16.00 -4.85 -13.12
CA VAL A 139 -16.14 -5.96 -14.08
C VAL A 139 -17.60 -6.41 -14.06
N ALA A 140 -18.23 -6.43 -15.25
CA ALA A 140 -19.61 -6.84 -15.39
C ALA A 140 -19.83 -8.27 -14.90
N ALA A 141 -20.97 -8.52 -14.25
CA ALA A 141 -21.29 -9.83 -13.67
C ALA A 141 -21.40 -10.93 -14.75
N ASP A 142 -21.79 -10.57 -15.97
CA ASP A 142 -21.93 -11.43 -17.15
C ASP A 142 -20.67 -11.43 -18.04
N ALA A 143 -19.57 -10.79 -17.60
CA ALA A 143 -18.35 -10.72 -18.41
C ALA A 143 -17.81 -12.14 -18.74
N PRO A 144 -17.49 -12.42 -20.03
CA PRO A 144 -17.11 -13.75 -20.50
C PRO A 144 -15.71 -14.18 -20.04
N HIS A 145 -14.84 -13.22 -19.73
CA HIS A 145 -13.43 -13.48 -19.35
C HIS A 145 -13.01 -12.66 -18.11
N LYS A 146 -13.66 -12.91 -16.96
CA LYS A 146 -13.36 -12.22 -15.69
C LYS A 146 -11.88 -12.28 -15.27
N PRO A 147 -11.15 -13.41 -15.39
CA PRO A 147 -9.74 -13.45 -15.05
C PRO A 147 -8.88 -12.45 -15.84
N LEU A 148 -9.14 -12.31 -17.15
CA LEU A 148 -8.43 -11.35 -18.00
C LEU A 148 -8.80 -9.90 -17.66
N ALA A 149 -10.05 -9.64 -17.29
CA ALA A 149 -10.48 -8.33 -16.81
C ALA A 149 -9.77 -7.93 -15.52
N PHE A 150 -9.70 -8.85 -14.54
CA PHE A 150 -8.97 -8.63 -13.28
C PHE A 150 -7.47 -8.49 -13.47
N LEU A 151 -6.87 -9.27 -14.38
CA LEU A 151 -5.46 -9.10 -14.74
C LEU A 151 -5.20 -7.72 -15.32
N THR A 152 -6.05 -7.25 -16.24
CA THR A 152 -5.92 -5.94 -16.89
C THR A 152 -6.01 -4.81 -15.86
N LEU A 153 -7.04 -4.82 -15.00
CA LEU A 153 -7.21 -3.84 -13.93
C LEU A 153 -6.05 -3.90 -12.91
N GLY A 154 -5.59 -5.10 -12.58
CA GLY A 154 -4.44 -5.32 -11.71
C GLY A 154 -3.16 -4.70 -12.27
N LEU A 155 -2.87 -4.87 -13.57
CA LEU A 155 -1.71 -4.28 -14.23
C LEU A 155 -1.77 -2.74 -14.25
N ILE A 156 -2.96 -2.16 -14.46
CA ILE A 156 -3.17 -0.71 -14.37
C ILE A 156 -2.89 -0.21 -12.96
N PHE A 157 -3.39 -0.91 -11.94
CA PHE A 157 -3.15 -0.57 -10.54
C PHE A 157 -1.66 -0.66 -10.18
N ILE A 158 -0.98 -1.73 -10.60
CA ILE A 158 0.47 -1.89 -10.41
C ILE A 158 1.21 -0.72 -11.06
N PHE A 159 0.95 -0.42 -12.34
CA PHE A 159 1.64 0.64 -13.07
C PHE A 159 1.49 2.02 -12.39
N THR A 160 0.25 2.39 -12.04
CA THR A 160 -0.01 3.67 -11.36
C THR A 160 0.58 3.72 -9.94
N GLY A 161 0.53 2.61 -9.20
CA GLY A 161 1.15 2.48 -7.87
C GLY A 161 2.67 2.54 -7.91
N THR A 162 3.32 1.89 -8.88
CA THR A 162 4.77 1.97 -9.10
C THR A 162 5.18 3.40 -9.38
N LEU A 163 4.47 4.10 -10.29
CA LEU A 163 4.78 5.48 -10.64
C LEU A 163 4.70 6.39 -9.39
N TRP A 164 3.64 6.25 -8.60
CA TRP A 164 3.49 6.98 -7.34
C TRP A 164 4.63 6.67 -6.36
N CYS A 165 4.98 5.40 -6.14
CA CYS A 165 6.04 5.02 -5.22
C CYS A 165 7.41 5.55 -5.68
N LEU A 166 7.68 5.58 -6.98
CA LEU A 166 8.89 6.18 -7.52
C LEU A 166 8.90 7.70 -7.31
N VAL A 167 7.80 8.40 -7.56
CA VAL A 167 7.70 9.84 -7.26
C VAL A 167 7.99 10.07 -5.77
N LEU A 168 7.33 9.32 -4.88
CA LEU A 168 7.53 9.40 -3.44
C LEU A 168 8.98 9.15 -3.03
N ALA A 169 9.63 8.15 -3.65
CA ALA A 169 11.04 7.83 -3.40
C ALA A 169 11.97 8.99 -3.77
N ALA A 170 11.74 9.63 -4.92
CA ALA A 170 12.54 10.78 -5.36
C ALA A 170 12.39 11.97 -4.41
N PHE A 171 11.15 12.28 -4.01
CA PHE A 171 10.86 13.35 -3.06
C PHE A 171 11.49 13.08 -1.69
N ALA A 172 11.31 11.88 -1.14
CA ALA A 172 11.85 11.51 0.17
C ALA A 172 13.39 11.52 0.18
N ALA A 173 14.03 11.00 -0.88
CA ALA A 173 15.49 11.05 -1.01
C ALA A 173 16.03 12.50 -1.09
N ARG A 174 15.33 13.39 -1.82
CA ARG A 174 15.69 14.80 -1.93
C ARG A 174 15.50 15.55 -0.61
N ALA A 175 14.40 15.29 0.10
CA ALA A 175 14.11 15.87 1.40
C ALA A 175 15.17 15.44 2.43
N ALA A 176 15.52 14.16 2.46
CA ALA A 176 16.57 13.63 3.33
C ALA A 176 17.93 14.27 3.07
N TYR A 177 18.30 14.50 1.82
CA TYR A 177 19.55 15.18 1.47
C TYR A 177 19.60 16.62 1.99
N ARG A 178 18.48 17.35 1.95
CA ARG A 178 18.39 18.72 2.51
C ARG A 178 18.39 18.74 4.04
N LEU A 179 17.73 17.78 4.68
CA LEU A 179 17.67 17.63 6.14
C LEU A 179 19.02 17.18 6.73
N ARG A 180 19.79 16.36 6.02
CA ARG A 180 21.15 15.94 6.40
C ARG A 180 22.18 17.07 6.44
N GLN A 181 21.83 18.29 6.01
CA GLN A 181 22.67 19.47 6.21
C GLN A 181 22.40 20.19 7.54
N SER A 182 21.46 19.71 8.38
CA SER A 182 21.18 20.27 9.71
C SER A 182 21.02 19.16 10.76
N GLU A 183 22.07 18.93 11.53
CA GLU A 183 22.08 17.92 12.62
C GLU A 183 20.99 18.19 13.68
N GLY A 184 20.67 19.45 13.94
CA GLY A 184 19.64 19.86 14.89
C GLY A 184 18.21 19.47 14.45
N ALA A 185 17.92 19.56 13.15
CA ALA A 185 16.60 19.20 12.61
C ALA A 185 16.36 17.68 12.67
N ILE A 186 17.40 16.87 12.40
CA ILE A 186 17.32 15.41 12.53
C ILE A 186 17.09 14.99 13.99
N ALA A 187 17.81 15.60 14.93
CA ALA A 187 17.64 15.32 16.35
C ALA A 187 16.24 15.71 16.86
N TRP A 188 15.67 16.82 16.36
CA TRP A 188 14.32 17.26 16.75
C TRP A 188 13.22 16.38 16.17
N VAL A 189 13.35 15.97 14.92
CA VAL A 189 12.42 15.02 14.28
C VAL A 189 12.46 13.68 15.01
N ASN A 190 13.66 13.14 15.30
CA ASN A 190 13.80 11.90 16.05
C ASN A 190 13.21 12.00 17.47
N ARG A 191 13.39 13.13 18.16
CA ARG A 191 12.80 13.36 19.49
C ARG A 191 11.28 13.49 19.46
N ALA A 192 10.72 14.21 18.50
CA ALA A 192 9.27 14.36 18.34
C ALA A 192 8.61 13.02 17.99
N LEU A 193 9.26 12.22 17.14
CA LEU A 193 8.82 10.87 16.81
C LEU A 193 8.90 9.94 18.02
N GLY A 194 10.03 9.94 18.75
CA GLY A 194 10.18 9.14 19.96
C GLY A 194 9.12 9.45 21.02
N GLY A 195 8.82 10.73 21.26
CA GLY A 195 7.76 11.14 22.19
C GLY A 195 6.36 10.69 21.75
N LEU A 196 6.07 10.76 20.45
CA LEU A 196 4.80 10.30 19.89
C LEU A 196 4.64 8.77 19.99
N PHE A 197 5.70 8.01 19.77
CA PHE A 197 5.71 6.55 19.91
C PHE A 197 5.53 6.11 21.36
N ILE A 198 6.18 6.78 22.33
CA ILE A 198 5.98 6.53 23.76
C ILE A 198 4.52 6.77 24.14
N TYR A 199 3.93 7.87 23.69
CA TYR A 199 2.53 8.19 23.94
C TYR A 199 1.57 7.14 23.35
N LEU A 200 1.82 6.69 22.12
CA LEU A 200 1.00 5.66 21.46
C LEU A 200 1.16 4.29 22.13
N GLY A 201 2.37 3.90 22.50
CA GLY A 201 2.62 2.66 23.26
C GLY A 201 1.90 2.64 24.60
N ILE A 202 1.90 3.76 25.33
CA ILE A 202 1.14 3.92 26.58
C ILE A 202 -0.37 3.84 26.30
N ARG A 203 -0.87 4.48 25.25
CA ARG A 203 -2.31 4.43 24.89
C ARG A 203 -2.78 3.04 24.48
N VAL A 204 -1.94 2.26 23.81
CA VAL A 204 -2.23 0.86 23.44
C VAL A 204 -2.16 -0.05 24.65
N ALA A 205 -1.18 0.14 25.54
CA ALA A 205 -1.09 -0.62 26.80
C ALA A 205 -2.26 -0.34 27.76
N MET A 206 -2.88 0.84 27.66
CA MET A 206 -4.05 1.23 28.46
C MET A 206 -5.41 0.89 27.80
N LEU A 207 -5.41 0.30 26.60
CA LEU A 207 -6.64 -0.21 25.99
C LEU A 207 -6.91 -1.63 26.49
N GLU A 208 -7.73 -1.74 27.54
CA GLU A 208 -8.28 -3.03 27.96
C GLU A 208 -9.25 -3.57 26.90
N THR A 209 -9.02 -4.83 26.53
CA THR A 209 -9.87 -5.60 25.63
C THR A 209 -11.25 -5.78 26.25
N ARG A 210 -12.28 -5.28 25.57
CA ARG A 210 -13.69 -5.62 25.83
C ARG A 210 -14.25 -6.34 24.61
#